data_AF-A0A7J4LQE3-F1
#
_entry.id   AF-A0A7J4LQE3-F1
#
_cell.length_a   1.000
_cell.length_b   1.000
_cell.length_c   1.000
_cell.angle_alpha   90.00
_cell.angle_beta   90.00
_cell.angle_gamma   90.00
#
_symmetry.space_group_name_H-M   'P 1'
#
loop_
_entity.id
_entity.type
_entity.pdbx_description
1 polymer ?
#
loop_
_entity_poly.entity_id
_entity_poly.type
_entity_poly.pdbx_seq_one_letter_code
_entity_poly.pdbx_strand_id
1 'polypeptide(L)'
;MFTTSLHVNPMKCAGKMHIYPEDRGGGMQKEWIASGTLITRQGEVEGYVCVRDGIISEIGTDIRVDADAQGIVAPCFVNAHTHIGDSVIKDP
;
A
#
# COMPACT_ATOMS: atom_id res chain seq x y z
N MET A 1 10.48 22.29 -10.42
CA MET A 1 9.41 21.80 -11.32
C MET A 1 9.90 20.49 -11.90
N PHE A 2 9.50 19.35 -11.33
CA PHE A 2 9.79 18.05 -11.93
C PHE A 2 8.45 17.44 -12.34
N THR A 3 8.20 17.48 -13.65
CA THR A 3 7.10 16.77 -14.29
C THR A 3 7.67 15.45 -14.78
N THR A 4 7.30 14.35 -14.13
CA THR A 4 7.45 13.02 -14.70
C THR A 4 6.09 12.63 -15.24
N SER A 5 5.97 12.66 -16.56
CA SER A 5 4.85 12.09 -17.30
C SER A 5 4.70 10.62 -16.88
N LEU A 6 3.67 10.33 -16.08
CA LEU A 6 3.23 8.97 -15.82
C LEU A 6 2.43 8.52 -17.05
N HIS A 7 2.99 7.59 -17.81
CA HIS A 7 2.25 6.87 -18.84
C HIS A 7 1.28 5.93 -18.13
N VAL A 8 0.04 6.38 -17.93
CA VAL A 8 -1.04 5.57 -17.37
C VAL A 8 -1.36 4.47 -18.38
N ASN A 9 -1.12 3.22 -18.01
CA ASN A 9 -1.55 2.07 -18.79
C ASN A 9 -2.82 1.50 -18.13
N PRO A 10 -4.02 1.90 -18.60
CA PRO A 10 -5.28 1.67 -17.89
C PRO A 10 -5.72 0.19 -17.83
N MET A 11 -4.90 -0.76 -18.29
CA MET A 11 -5.27 -2.16 -18.45
C MET A 11 -4.32 -3.18 -17.78
N LYS A 12 -3.26 -2.75 -17.06
CA LYS A 12 -2.25 -3.69 -16.54
C LYS A 12 -2.44 -4.20 -15.11
N CYS A 13 -3.36 -3.64 -14.31
CA CYS A 13 -3.54 -4.12 -12.94
C CYS A 13 -4.24 -5.50 -12.85
N ALA A 14 -4.64 -6.11 -13.97
CA ALA A 14 -5.26 -7.42 -14.05
C ALA A 14 -4.26 -8.53 -14.42
N GLY A 15 -3.28 -8.76 -13.54
CA GLY A 15 -2.29 -9.83 -13.67
C GLY A 15 -2.05 -10.56 -12.36
N LYS A 16 -3.11 -10.88 -11.60
CA LYS A 16 -2.98 -11.57 -10.31
C LYS A 16 -2.38 -12.97 -10.48
N MET A 17 -1.26 -13.20 -9.80
CA MET A 17 -0.98 -14.48 -9.17
C MET A 17 -0.95 -14.24 -7.65
N HIS A 18 -2.04 -14.60 -6.98
CA HIS A 18 -2.14 -14.59 -5.51
C HIS A 18 -1.20 -15.66 -4.96
N ILE A 19 -0.03 -15.25 -4.47
CA ILE A 19 0.84 -16.11 -3.69
C ILE A 19 1.13 -15.38 -2.39
N TYR A 20 0.70 -15.96 -1.27
CA TYR A 20 1.27 -15.69 0.04
C TYR A 20 2.46 -16.64 0.21
N PRO A 21 3.73 -16.21 0.07
CA PRO A 21 4.86 -17.09 0.34
C PRO A 21 5.37 -16.80 1.74
N GLU A 22 5.28 -17.84 2.57
CA GLU A 22 6.32 -18.19 3.53
C GLU A 22 7.69 -18.05 2.85
N ASP A 23 8.58 -17.31 3.50
CA ASP A 23 9.88 -16.91 3.00
C ASP A 23 10.77 -18.14 2.75
N ARG A 24 10.90 -18.56 1.48
CA ARG A 24 11.93 -19.52 1.03
C ARG A 24 12.49 -19.10 -0.32
N GLY A 25 13.57 -18.33 -0.29
CA GLY A 25 14.66 -18.31 -1.27
C GLY A 25 14.26 -18.48 -2.75
N GLY A 26 13.79 -17.39 -3.37
CA GLY A 26 13.56 -17.29 -4.81
C GLY A 26 12.78 -16.01 -5.11
N GLY A 27 13.43 -15.00 -5.70
CA GLY A 27 12.88 -13.65 -5.86
C GLY A 27 11.65 -13.60 -6.76
N MET A 28 10.47 -13.69 -6.14
CA MET A 28 9.17 -13.52 -6.77
C MET A 28 8.58 -12.20 -6.28
N GLN A 29 8.26 -11.31 -7.21
CA GLN A 29 7.75 -9.99 -6.85
C GLN A 29 6.39 -10.10 -6.16
N LYS A 30 6.30 -9.60 -4.93
CA LYS A 30 5.03 -9.53 -4.19
C LYS A 30 4.32 -8.25 -4.57
N GLU A 31 3.22 -8.38 -5.30
CA GLU A 31 2.31 -7.27 -5.60
C GLU A 31 1.08 -7.32 -4.68
N TRP A 32 0.67 -6.15 -4.17
CA TRP A 32 -0.53 -5.98 -3.36
C TRP A 32 -1.23 -4.68 -3.75
N ILE A 33 -2.56 -4.75 -3.92
CA ILE A 33 -3.39 -3.60 -4.33
C ILE A 33 -4.47 -3.36 -3.28
N ALA A 34 -4.56 -2.14 -2.77
CA ALA A 34 -5.68 -1.70 -1.93
C ALA A 34 -6.42 -0.53 -2.57
N SER A 35 -7.75 -0.55 -2.50
CA SER A 35 -8.63 0.46 -3.08
C SER A 35 -9.61 1.06 -2.09
N GLY A 36 -10.17 2.21 -2.46
CA GLY A 36 -11.17 2.97 -1.70
C GLY A 36 -10.67 4.37 -1.38
N THR A 37 -11.02 4.88 -0.20
CA THR A 37 -10.68 6.25 0.19
C THR A 37 -9.24 6.34 0.68
N LEU A 38 -8.38 6.98 -0.11
CA LEU A 38 -6.99 7.28 0.23
C LEU A 38 -6.93 8.55 1.09
N ILE A 39 -6.33 8.44 2.28
CA ILE A 39 -6.09 9.59 3.16
C ILE A 39 -4.72 10.18 2.83
N THR A 40 -4.71 11.37 2.24
CA THR A 40 -3.48 12.08 1.85
C THR A 40 -3.27 13.34 2.67
N ARG A 41 -2.11 13.99 2.51
CA ARG A 41 -1.86 15.31 3.11
C ARG A 41 -2.87 16.37 2.64
N GLN A 42 -3.39 16.23 1.43
CA GLN A 42 -4.30 17.18 0.79
C GLN A 42 -5.77 16.90 1.11
N GLY A 43 -6.05 15.81 1.83
CA GLY A 43 -7.40 15.34 2.13
C GLY A 43 -7.68 13.97 1.52
N GLU A 44 -8.97 13.65 1.43
CA GLU A 44 -9.48 12.36 0.99
C GLU A 44 -9.59 12.29 -0.54
N VAL A 45 -9.14 11.18 -1.12
CA VAL A 45 -9.21 10.91 -2.57
C VAL A 45 -9.67 9.48 -2.80
N GLU A 46 -10.69 9.27 -3.63
CA GLU A 46 -11.04 7.92 -4.09
C GLU A 46 -10.01 7.39 -5.08
N GLY A 47 -9.55 6.16 -4.86
CA GLY A 47 -8.53 5.56 -5.71
C GLY A 47 -7.98 4.24 -5.20
N TYR A 48 -6.73 3.97 -5.55
CA TYR A 48 -6.02 2.78 -5.13
C TYR A 48 -4.51 3.03 -5.01
N VAL A 49 -3.85 2.16 -4.25
CA VAL A 49 -2.39 2.07 -4.16
C VAL A 49 -1.94 0.68 -4.55
N CYS A 50 -0.90 0.61 -5.39
CA CYS A 50 -0.20 -0.63 -5.72
C CYS A 50 1.16 -0.63 -5.01
N VAL A 51 1.43 -1.70 -4.28
CA VAL A 51 2.70 -1.93 -3.58
C VAL A 51 3.37 -3.14 -4.20
N ARG A 52 4.60 -2.96 -4.68
CA ARG A 52 5.46 -4.03 -5.19
C ARG A 52 6.71 -4.11 -4.34
N ASP A 53 6.97 -5.29 -3.79
CA ASP A 53 8.15 -5.57 -2.96
C ASP A 53 8.31 -4.56 -1.80
N GLY A 54 7.19 -4.17 -1.18
CA GLY A 54 7.14 -3.22 -0.07
C GLY A 54 7.28 -1.74 -0.47
N ILE A 55 7.37 -1.43 -1.76
CA ILE A 55 7.50 -0.07 -2.30
C ILE A 55 6.21 0.29 -3.03
N ILE A 56 5.69 1.50 -2.81
CA ILE A 56 4.57 2.03 -3.60
C ILE A 56 5.05 2.20 -5.05
N SER A 57 4.48 1.42 -5.96
CA SER A 57 4.79 1.49 -7.39
C SER A 57 3.82 2.38 -8.16
N GLU A 58 2.59 2.52 -7.67
CA GLU A 58 1.54 3.31 -8.32
C GLU A 58 0.50 3.81 -7.31
N ILE A 59 -0.02 5.01 -7.56
CA ILE A 59 -1.23 5.56 -6.94
C ILE A 59 -2.12 6.04 -8.08
N GLY A 60 -3.35 5.55 -8.15
CA GLY A 60 -4.31 5.91 -9.19
C GLY A 60 -5.65 6.32 -8.60
N THR A 61 -6.45 7.02 -9.40
CA THR A 61 -7.82 7.47 -9.03
C THR A 61 -8.91 6.68 -9.75
N ASP A 62 -8.55 5.58 -10.42
CA ASP A 62 -9.50 4.74 -11.14
C ASP A 62 -10.33 3.92 -10.16
N ILE A 63 -11.65 3.98 -10.31
CA ILE A 63 -12.62 3.33 -9.39
C ILE A 63 -12.68 1.80 -9.61
N ARG A 64 -12.12 1.29 -10.72
CA ARG A 64 -12.23 -0.13 -11.11
C ARG A 64 -10.86 -0.78 -11.25
N VAL A 65 -10.29 -1.17 -10.11
CA VAL A 65 -9.15 -2.09 -10.00
C VAL A 65 -9.56 -3.35 -9.25
N ASP A 66 -9.03 -4.50 -9.67
CA ASP A 66 -9.20 -5.77 -8.96
C ASP A 66 -8.29 -5.78 -7.71
N ALA A 67 -8.74 -5.09 -6.66
CA ALA A 67 -7.97 -4.93 -5.44
C ALA A 67 -7.99 -6.20 -4.56
N ASP A 68 -6.97 -6.34 -3.73
CA ASP A 68 -6.88 -7.40 -2.70
C ASP A 68 -7.64 -7.02 -1.42
N ALA A 69 -7.79 -5.71 -1.19
CA ALA A 69 -8.55 -5.15 -0.08
C ALA A 69 -9.24 -3.85 -0.50
N GLN A 70 -10.39 -3.57 0.12
CA GLN A 70 -11.17 -2.37 -0.12
C GLN A 70 -11.54 -1.68 1.21
N GLY A 71 -11.41 -0.36 1.29
CA GLY A 71 -11.76 0.42 2.48
C GLY A 71 -11.05 1.77 2.54
N ILE A 72 -10.68 2.20 3.75
CA ILE A 72 -9.89 3.41 3.97
C ILE A 72 -8.41 3.03 3.98
N VAL A 73 -7.63 3.65 3.09
CA VAL A 73 -6.18 3.46 3.01
C VAL A 73 -5.50 4.71 3.56
N ALA A 74 -4.76 4.56 4.65
CA ALA A 74 -4.03 5.65 5.29
C ALA A 74 -2.55 5.27 5.48
N PRO A 75 -1.63 6.26 5.47
CA PRO A 75 -0.25 6.02 5.91
C PRO A 75 -0.23 5.41 7.31
N CYS A 76 0.67 4.45 7.53
CA CYS A 76 0.88 3.91 8.87
C CYS A 76 1.33 5.02 9.83
N PHE A 77 0.88 4.96 11.08
CA PHE A 77 1.37 5.87 12.11
C PHE A 77 2.86 5.63 12.37
N VAL A 78 3.63 6.73 12.41
CA VAL A 78 5.01 6.70 12.86
C VAL A 78 5.02 6.96 14.35
N ASN A 79 5.50 5.98 15.11
CA ASN A 79 5.76 6.14 16.52
C ASN A 79 7.13 6.81 16.70
N ALA A 80 7.14 8.13 16.87
CA ALA A 80 8.36 8.93 16.89
C ALA A 80 9.17 8.79 18.20
N HIS A 81 8.54 8.34 19.27
CA HIS A 81 9.18 8.26 20.57
C HIS A 81 8.42 7.27 21.45
N THR A 82 9.01 6.11 21.68
CA THR A 82 8.46 5.12 22.60
C THR A 82 9.56 4.49 23.42
N HIS A 83 9.30 4.42 24.72
CA HIS A 83 10.05 3.62 25.66
C HIS A 83 9.48 2.21 25.64
N ILE A 84 10.07 1.33 24.82
CA ILE A 84 9.58 -0.05 24.68
C ILE A 84 9.69 -0.81 26.02
N GLY A 85 10.73 -0.52 26.82
CA GLY A 85 10.96 -1.17 28.12
C GLY A 85 9.86 -0.95 29.15
N ASP A 86 9.21 0.21 29.12
CA ASP A 86 8.11 0.54 30.03
C ASP A 86 6.81 -0.19 29.66
N SER A 87 6.76 -0.81 28.48
CA SER A 87 5.60 -1.61 28.05
C SER A 87 5.54 -3.00 28.70
N VAL A 88 6.63 -3.45 29.35
CA VAL A 88 6.70 -4.74 30.06
C VAL A 88 5.98 -4.67 31.41
N ILE A 89 5.81 -3.47 31.99
CA ILE A 89 5.07 -3.21 33.23
C ILE A 89 3.96 -2.23 32.90
N LYS A 90 2.81 -2.74 32.44
CA LYS A 90 1.56 -1.98 32.37
C LYS A 90 0.56 -2.63 33.33
N ASP A 91 0.59 -2.17 34.58
CA ASP A 91 -0.19 -2.62 35.76
C ASP A 91 -0.14 -4.14 36.11
N PRO A 92 -0.38 -4.55 37.37
CA PRO A 92 -0.45 -5.96 37.78
C PRO A 92 -1.63 -6.74 37.19
#